data_AF-A0A970DI99-F1
#
_entry.id   AF-A0A970DI99-F1
#
_cell.length_a   1.000
_cell.length_b   1.000
_cell.length_c   1.000
_cell.angle_alpha   90.00
_cell.angle_beta   90.00
_cell.angle_gamma   90.00
#
_symmetry.space_group_name_H-M   'P 1'
#
loop_
_entity.id
_entity.type
_entity.pdbx_description
1 polymer ?
#
loop_
_entity_poly.entity_id
_entity_poly.type
_entity_poly.pdbx_seq_one_letter_code
_entity_poly.pdbx_strand_id
1 'polypeptide(L)'
;MDSKFAGYLIKRILLALGTILFVITVTFFLMHIIPGGPFLSEKAVTKEVQEALERKYGLDKPLHVQYFTYLKDLLRFDFGWSLKQRGKTVKELIFSGFVDTAKVGGLAAI
;
A
#
# COMPACT_ATOMS: atom_id res chain seq x y z
N MET A 1 4.92 -19.14 -30.67
CA MET A 1 5.58 -18.31 -29.63
C MET A 1 6.80 -19.09 -29.17
N ASP A 2 8.00 -18.55 -29.39
CA ASP A 2 9.27 -19.27 -29.14
C ASP A 2 9.35 -19.69 -27.66
N SER A 3 9.65 -20.97 -27.39
CA SER A 3 9.69 -21.52 -26.02
C SER A 3 10.76 -20.82 -25.17
N LYS A 4 11.83 -20.32 -25.82
CA LYS A 4 12.88 -19.52 -25.19
C LYS A 4 12.35 -18.15 -24.74
N PHE A 5 11.45 -17.55 -25.51
CA PHE A 5 10.80 -16.29 -25.17
C PHE A 5 9.82 -16.44 -24.01
N ALA A 6 9.01 -17.51 -24.02
CA ALA A 6 8.09 -17.80 -22.91
C ALA A 6 8.85 -18.04 -21.59
N GLY A 7 9.95 -18.82 -21.62
CA GLY A 7 10.81 -19.03 -20.45
C GLY A 7 11.45 -17.74 -19.92
N TYR A 8 11.91 -16.87 -20.81
CA TYR A 8 12.44 -15.56 -20.44
C TYR A 8 11.39 -14.65 -19.79
N LEU A 9 10.17 -14.59 -20.34
CA LEU A 9 9.05 -13.83 -19.77
C LEU A 9 8.70 -14.33 -18.37
N ILE A 10 8.57 -15.64 -18.17
CA ILE A 10 8.26 -16.23 -16.86
C ILE A 10 9.35 -15.86 -15.85
N LYS A 11 10.63 -16.02 -16.22
CA LYS A 11 11.75 -15.64 -15.35
C LYS A 11 11.68 -14.17 -14.95
N ARG A 12 11.38 -13.28 -15.90
CA ARG A 12 11.23 -11.83 -15.63
C ARG A 12 10.07 -11.53 -14.68
N ILE A 13 8.90 -12.14 -14.91
CA ILE A 13 7.72 -11.92 -14.07
C ILE A 13 8.00 -12.41 -12.64
N LEU A 14 8.61 -13.59 -12.48
CA LEU A 14 8.97 -14.12 -11.16
C LEU A 14 9.98 -13.22 -10.43
N LEU A 15 10.99 -12.73 -11.13
CA LEU A 15 11.95 -11.76 -10.55
C LEU A 15 11.25 -10.46 -10.15
N ALA A 16 10.37 -9.92 -11.00
CA ALA A 16 9.61 -8.70 -10.69
C ALA A 16 8.71 -8.89 -9.46
N LEU A 17 7.97 -10.00 -9.39
CA LEU A 17 7.13 -10.34 -8.23
C LEU A 17 7.97 -10.49 -6.96
N GLY A 18 9.13 -11.15 -7.04
CA GLY A 18 10.05 -11.29 -5.91
C GLY A 18 10.57 -9.93 -5.41
N THR A 19 10.97 -9.05 -6.32
CA THR A 19 11.41 -7.69 -5.98
C THR A 19 10.30 -6.88 -5.34
N ILE A 20 9.09 -6.91 -5.91
CA ILE A 20 7.93 -6.19 -5.37
C ILE A 20 7.60 -6.70 -3.96
N LEU A 21 7.54 -8.01 -3.77
CA LEU A 21 7.27 -8.62 -2.47
C LEU A 21 8.36 -8.27 -1.45
N PHE A 22 9.63 -8.26 -1.86
CA PHE A 22 10.74 -7.84 -1.01
C PHE A 22 10.57 -6.39 -0.55
N VAL A 23 10.31 -5.47 -1.48
CA VAL A 23 10.10 -4.04 -1.17
C VAL A 23 8.90 -3.87 -0.23
N ILE A 24 7.76 -4.50 -0.52
CA ILE A 24 6.56 -4.48 0.33
C ILE A 24 6.88 -4.95 1.76
N THR A 25 7.64 -6.04 1.88
CA THR A 25 7.98 -6.62 3.18
C THR A 25 8.88 -5.68 3.98
N VAL A 26 9.93 -5.17 3.34
CA VAL A 26 10.86 -4.23 3.98
C VAL A 26 10.14 -2.95 4.40
N THR A 27 9.31 -2.37 3.54
CA THR A 27 8.58 -1.14 3.88
C THR A 27 7.56 -1.37 5.00
N PHE A 28 6.87 -2.51 5.00
CA PHE A 28 5.94 -2.88 6.08
C PHE A 28 6.64 -2.88 7.44
N PHE A 29 7.76 -3.61 7.58
CA PHE A 29 8.49 -3.66 8.84
C PHE A 29 9.13 -2.33 9.20
N LEU A 30 9.66 -1.59 8.22
CA LEU A 30 10.24 -0.26 8.45
C LEU A 30 9.20 0.70 9.06
N MET A 31 7.96 0.67 8.59
CA MET A 31 6.88 1.50 9.14
C MET A 31 6.52 1.12 10.59
N HIS A 32 6.68 -0.15 10.98
CA HIS A 32 6.43 -0.60 12.36
C HIS A 32 7.59 -0.31 13.33
N ILE A 33 8.80 -0.11 12.81
CA ILE A 33 9.98 0.23 13.62
C ILE A 33 9.99 1.73 13.96
N ILE A 34 9.41 2.57 13.10
CA ILE A 34 9.33 4.00 13.36
C ILE A 34 8.52 4.23 14.65
N PRO A 35 9.11 4.89 15.67
CA PRO A 35 8.41 5.19 16.90
C PRO A 35 7.29 6.19 16.60
N GLY A 36 6.07 5.67 16.52
CA GLY A 36 4.88 6.47 16.35
C GLY A 36 3.77 5.72 15.63
N GLY A 37 2.53 5.90 16.09
CA GLY A 37 1.35 5.33 15.45
C GLY A 37 0.81 6.20 14.32
N PRO A 38 0.08 5.62 13.35
CA PRO A 38 -0.50 6.35 12.22
C PRO A 38 -1.54 7.41 12.64
N PHE A 39 -1.96 7.41 13.91
CA PHE A 39 -2.92 8.35 14.47
C PHE A 39 -2.29 9.42 15.37
N LEU A 40 -0.98 9.37 15.65
CA LEU A 40 -0.34 10.31 16.58
C LEU A 40 -0.35 11.77 16.10
N SER A 41 -0.45 12.00 14.79
CA SER A 41 -0.53 13.33 14.20
C SER A 41 -1.91 14.00 14.37
N GLU A 42 -2.97 13.24 14.69
CA GLU A 42 -4.26 13.83 15.06
C GLU A 42 -4.17 14.30 16.52
N LYS A 43 -3.90 15.59 16.73
CA LYS A 43 -3.75 16.26 18.04
C LYS A 43 -4.95 16.11 19.01
N ALA A 44 -6.01 15.39 18.65
CA ALA A 44 -7.29 15.36 19.34
C ALA A 44 -7.89 13.96 19.51
N VAL A 45 -7.10 12.90 19.38
CA VAL A 45 -7.59 11.53 19.60
C VAL A 45 -7.43 11.20 21.09
N THR A 46 -8.55 11.05 21.82
CA THR A 46 -8.49 10.49 23.19
C THR A 46 -8.01 9.04 23.13
N LYS A 47 -7.48 8.51 24.24
CA LYS A 47 -7.01 7.11 24.28
C LYS A 47 -8.08 6.13 23.81
N GLU A 48 -9.34 6.33 24.18
CA GLU A 48 -10.44 5.45 23.76
C GLU A 48 -10.69 5.50 22.25
N VAL A 49 -10.60 6.68 21.64
CA VAL A 49 -10.76 6.81 20.19
C VAL A 49 -9.57 6.18 19.47
N GLN A 50 -8.36 6.30 20.02
CA GLN A 50 -7.17 5.66 19.45
C GLN A 50 -7.32 4.13 19.46
N GLU A 51 -7.72 3.54 20.58
CA GLU A 51 -7.97 2.09 20.67
C GLU A 51 -9.11 1.62 19.74
N ALA A 52 -10.15 2.44 19.56
CA ALA A 52 -11.23 2.15 18.62
C ALA A 52 -10.72 2.18 17.16
N LEU A 53 -9.85 3.13 16.82
CA LEU A 53 -9.21 3.21 15.50
C LEU A 53 -8.25 2.04 15.28
N GLU A 54 -7.39 1.74 16.24
CA GLU A 54 -6.47 0.59 16.16
C GLU A 54 -7.23 -0.70 15.90
N ARG A 55 -8.32 -0.96 16.63
CA ARG A 55 -9.21 -2.11 16.37
C ARG A 55 -9.87 -2.08 15.00
N LYS A 56 -10.34 -0.91 14.55
CA LYS A 56 -10.96 -0.73 13.22
C LYS A 56 -9.98 -1.06 12.09
N TYR A 57 -8.73 -0.67 12.24
CA TYR A 57 -7.67 -0.90 11.24
C TYR A 57 -6.88 -2.20 11.50
N GLY A 58 -7.20 -2.95 12.55
CA GLY A 58 -6.55 -4.21 12.91
C GLY A 58 -5.11 -4.05 13.42
N LEU A 59 -4.73 -2.85 13.86
CA LEU A 59 -3.41 -2.54 14.42
C LEU A 59 -3.21 -3.14 15.83
N ASP A 60 -4.30 -3.57 16.46
CA ASP A 60 -4.30 -4.30 17.74
C ASP A 60 -3.87 -5.77 17.60
N LYS A 61 -3.81 -6.30 16.37
CA LYS A 61 -3.50 -7.72 16.10
C LYS A 61 -1.99 -7.98 16.10
N PRO A 62 -1.56 -9.24 16.27
CA PRO A 62 -0.16 -9.60 16.10
C PRO A 62 0.39 -9.23 14.72
N LEU A 63 1.66 -8.82 14.65
CA LEU A 63 2.31 -8.30 13.42
C LEU A 63 2.16 -9.22 12.20
N HIS A 64 2.27 -10.54 12.39
CA HIS A 64 2.10 -11.49 11.29
C HIS A 64 0.68 -11.47 10.72
N VAL A 65 -0.34 -11.31 11.56
CA VAL A 65 -1.74 -11.18 11.13
C VAL A 65 -1.94 -9.88 10.34
N GLN A 66 -1.35 -8.78 10.82
CA GLN A 66 -1.38 -7.50 10.12
C GLN A 66 -0.72 -7.60 8.74
N TYR A 67 0.45 -8.23 8.66
CA TYR A 67 1.17 -8.42 7.41
C TYR A 67 0.40 -9.26 6.38
N PHE A 68 -0.14 -10.41 6.78
CA PHE A 68 -0.93 -11.25 5.86
C PHE A 68 -2.24 -10.59 5.44
N THR A 69 -2.88 -9.83 6.34
CA THR A 69 -4.07 -9.04 5.99
C THR A 69 -3.71 -7.98 4.95
N TYR A 70 -2.62 -7.23 5.18
CA TYR A 70 -2.12 -6.23 4.25
C TYR A 70 -1.79 -6.82 2.87
N LEU A 71 -1.07 -7.95 2.81
CA LEU A 71 -0.77 -8.62 1.54
C LEU A 71 -2.04 -9.06 0.80
N LYS A 72 -3.03 -9.61 1.52
CA LYS A 72 -4.29 -10.07 0.94
C LYS A 72 -5.08 -8.92 0.33
N ASP A 73 -5.15 -7.78 1.01
CA ASP A 73 -5.86 -6.60 0.53
C ASP A 73 -5.13 -5.99 -0.68
N LEU A 74 -3.80 -5.96 -0.65
CA LEU A 74 -2.97 -5.50 -1.75
C LEU A 74 -3.18 -6.34 -3.03
N LEU A 75 -3.27 -7.67 -2.90
CA LEU A 75 -3.59 -8.58 -4.01
C LEU A 75 -4.99 -8.35 -4.59
N ARG A 76 -5.92 -7.79 -3.79
CA ARG A 76 -7.26 -7.38 -4.21
C ARG A 76 -7.31 -5.95 -4.76
N PHE A 77 -6.16 -5.28 -4.85
CA PHE A 77 -6.04 -3.86 -5.17
C PHE A 77 -6.85 -2.96 -4.22
N ASP A 78 -7.01 -3.40 -2.97
CA ASP A 78 -7.57 -2.61 -1.89
C ASP A 78 -6.44 -2.02 -1.05
N PHE A 79 -6.32 -0.70 -1.10
CA PHE A 79 -5.31 0.07 -0.38
C PHE A 79 -5.89 0.76 0.87
N GLY A 80 -7.17 0.53 1.16
CA GLY A 80 -7.87 1.11 2.29
C GLY A 80 -8.21 2.61 2.13
N TRP A 81 -8.62 3.20 3.24
CA TRP A 81 -9.02 4.61 3.34
C TRP A 81 -7.83 5.52 3.61
N SER A 82 -7.86 6.72 3.05
CA SER A 82 -6.86 7.74 3.36
C SER A 82 -7.03 8.23 4.80
N LEU A 83 -5.96 8.13 5.60
CA LEU A 83 -5.91 8.72 6.94
C LEU A 83 -5.78 10.25 6.91
N LYS A 84 -5.35 10.81 5.77
CA LYS A 84 -5.17 12.26 5.58
C LYS A 84 -6.40 12.92 4.95
N GLN A 85 -7.02 12.27 3.96
CA GLN A 85 -8.19 12.79 3.26
C GLN A 85 -9.43 11.98 3.64
N ARG A 86 -10.23 12.52 4.55
CA ARG A 86 -11.45 11.85 5.04
C ARG A 86 -12.41 11.56 3.87
N GLY A 87 -12.96 10.35 3.87
CA GLY A 87 -13.97 9.91 2.90
C GLY A 87 -13.42 9.50 1.52
N LYS A 88 -12.10 9.42 1.33
CA LYS A 88 -11.49 8.95 0.09
C LYS A 88 -10.69 7.68 0.27
N THR A 89 -10.73 6.80 -0.72
CA THR A 89 -9.86 5.62 -0.75
C THR A 89 -8.48 5.99 -1.30
N VAL A 90 -7.44 5.29 -0.85
CA VAL A 90 -6.09 5.49 -1.38
C VAL A 90 -6.05 5.17 -2.89
N LYS A 91 -6.84 4.19 -3.32
CA LYS A 91 -7.03 3.84 -4.73
C LYS A 91 -7.50 5.05 -5.55
N GLU A 92 -8.56 5.72 -5.12
CA GLU A 92 -9.08 6.91 -5.80
C GLU A 92 -8.01 8.00 -5.94
N LEU A 93 -7.24 8.24 -4.87
CA LEU A 93 -6.19 9.25 -4.87
C LEU A 93 -5.07 8.94 -5.86
N ILE A 94 -4.64 7.66 -5.91
CA ILE A 94 -3.63 7.21 -6.86
C ILE A 94 -4.14 7.36 -8.29
N PHE A 95 -5.38 6.92 -8.57
CA PHE A 95 -5.96 7.02 -9.90
C PHE A 95 -6.16 8.47 -10.34
N SER A 96 -6.63 9.36 -9.46
CA SER A 96 -6.77 10.77 -9.80
C SER A 96 -5.41 11.41 -10.10
N GLY A 97 -4.41 11.17 -9.25
CA GLY A 97 -3.06 11.71 -9.47
C GLY A 97 -2.38 11.15 -10.71
N PHE A 98 -2.62 9.87 -11.03
CA PHE A 98 -2.14 9.25 -12.27
C PHE A 98 -2.73 9.94 -13.50
N VAL A 99 -4.04 10.21 -13.53
CA VAL A 99 -4.69 10.89 -14.66
C VAL A 99 -4.10 12.29 -14.87
N ASP A 100 -3.87 13.04 -13.79
CA ASP A 100 -3.28 14.37 -13.88
C ASP A 100 -1.84 14.32 -14.41
N THR A 101 -1.04 13.37 -13.91
CA THR A 101 0.34 13.16 -14.36
C THR A 101 0.39 12.71 -15.83
N ALA A 102 -0.51 11.82 -16.23
CA ALA A 102 -0.58 11.31 -17.60
C ALA A 102 -0.95 12.42 -18.60
N LYS A 103 -1.83 13.36 -18.23
CA LYS A 103 -2.16 14.53 -19.07
C LYS A 103 -0.93 15.41 -19.29
N VAL A 104 -0.23 15.77 -18.22
CA VAL A 104 0.96 16.64 -18.31
C VAL A 104 2.07 15.94 -19.10
N GLY A 105 2.34 14.67 -18.81
CA GLY A 105 3.32 13.88 -19.55
C GLY A 105 2.98 13.71 -21.03
N GLY A 106 1.69 13.49 -21.34
CA GLY A 106 1.21 13.38 -22.71
C GLY A 106 1.34 14.69 -23.49
N LEU A 107 1.03 15.83 -22.87
CA LEU A 107 1.21 17.14 -23.49
C LEU A 107 2.68 17.49 -23.70
N ALA A 108 3.58 17.08 -22.80
CA ALA A 108 5.02 17.34 -22.93
C ALA A 108 5.71 16.43 -23.97
N ALA A 109 5.08 15.31 -24.34
CA ALA A 109 5.62 14.34 -25.30
C ALA A 109 5.32 14.70 -26.77
N ILE A 110 4.50 15.73 -27.02
CA ILE A 110 4.11 16.25 -28.33
C ILE A 110 4.79 17.62 -28.53
#